data_AF-A0A651DF07-F1
#
_entry.id   AF-A0A651DF07-F1
#
_cell.length_a   1.000
_cell.length_b   1.000
_cell.length_c   1.000
_cell.angle_alpha   90.00
_cell.angle_beta   90.00
_cell.angle_gamma   90.00
#
_symmetry.space_group_name_H-M   'P 1'
#
loop_
_entity.id
_entity.type
_entity.pdbx_description
1 polymer ?
#
loop_
_entity_poly.entity_id
_entity_poly.type
_entity_poly.pdbx_seq_one_letter_code
_entity_poly.pdbx_strand_id
1 'polypeptide(L)'
;MSGRVRTRDLPVFPVTADPVRPEVPPNVKAVDHELTPEGPEDGPRIGLVTLGCDKNTVDSERMMAALVGHGARVSSAVEGADVVIINTCGFISDAKEQSVEAILEACHLKEEGRTRAVVAVGCMVQRYKEELAAEIPEVDLFLGLTEMQSLVPELRERGLIPDVPAGVPNMERSLRVLSTDTPHTSHLKISEGCDHTCAFCAIPHMRGLHRSAPVEELVREALELERRGVRELNVISQDTTWYGRDLRRTAVRDAGPGGTPAPTPLLPDLLRALLDGTSIPWYRLFYMYPSGITPELVELLASEPRLLPYLDMPIQHGSDSMLKRMRRPERQATIRDRVGRLREAIPELVLRTTVIVGFPDETDREFEEMLDLLREVRFERVGAFPYSLEEGTPAAEMEGHLSEGEKRDRLTVLMDLQREISFEQNEALIGRTQRVLIDRRTDDDAEYVAEGRTPGQALDVDGITRIVEAADDPPTPGEMIDVEIVDALEYDLIARPIRR
;
A
#
# COMPACT_ATOMS: atom_id res chain seq x y z
N MET A 1 28.26 5.49 -16.24
CA MET A 1 28.02 4.04 -16.38
C MET A 1 26.52 3.81 -16.25
N SER A 2 25.96 2.99 -17.13
CA SER A 2 24.53 2.86 -17.46
C SER A 2 23.61 2.66 -16.24
N GLY A 3 23.00 3.74 -15.75
CA GLY A 3 21.87 3.69 -14.81
C GLY A 3 20.63 3.17 -15.52
N ARG A 4 20.30 1.90 -15.30
CA ARG A 4 19.00 1.34 -15.70
C ARG A 4 17.93 2.02 -14.84
N VAL A 5 17.09 2.81 -15.48
CA VAL A 5 15.79 3.22 -14.95
C VAL A 5 15.05 1.94 -14.56
N ARG A 6 14.79 1.75 -13.26
CA ARG A 6 13.90 0.67 -12.79
C ARG A 6 12.46 1.08 -13.10
N THR A 7 12.06 0.99 -14.37
CA THR A 7 10.64 0.79 -14.67
C THR A 7 10.32 -0.63 -14.20
N ARG A 8 9.51 -0.75 -13.14
CA ARG A 8 8.85 -2.02 -12.81
C ARG A 8 7.94 -2.35 -14.00
N ASP A 9 8.45 -3.08 -14.98
CA ASP A 9 7.63 -4.15 -15.54
C ASP A 9 7.26 -4.99 -14.31
N LEU A 10 5.98 -5.03 -13.93
CA LEU A 10 5.55 -5.81 -12.77
C LEU A 10 5.98 -7.25 -13.06
N PRO A 11 6.98 -7.80 -12.33
CA PRO A 11 7.51 -9.12 -12.63
C PRO A 11 6.35 -10.11 -12.55
N VAL A 12 6.12 -10.93 -13.56
CA VAL A 12 5.23 -12.08 -13.36
C VAL A 12 5.88 -12.92 -12.27
N PHE A 13 5.25 -13.00 -11.11
CA PHE A 13 5.80 -13.68 -9.95
C PHE A 13 5.31 -15.12 -9.96
N PRO A 14 6.12 -16.07 -10.44
CA PRO A 14 5.69 -17.45 -10.43
C PRO A 14 5.69 -17.90 -8.96
N VAL A 15 4.59 -18.52 -8.53
CA VAL A 15 4.40 -19.14 -7.21
C VAL A 15 5.28 -20.38 -7.08
N THR A 16 5.74 -20.92 -8.21
CA THR A 16 6.69 -22.04 -8.27
C THR A 16 7.88 -21.68 -9.15
N ALA A 17 8.96 -22.45 -9.08
CA ALA A 17 10.15 -22.20 -9.92
C ALA A 17 9.91 -22.44 -11.42
N ASP A 18 8.83 -23.17 -11.78
CA ASP A 18 8.49 -23.56 -13.15
C ASP A 18 7.05 -23.07 -13.49
N PRO A 19 6.88 -21.88 -14.10
CA PRO A 19 5.56 -21.32 -14.38
C PRO A 19 4.78 -22.16 -15.40
N VAL A 20 3.45 -22.20 -15.24
CA VAL A 20 2.55 -22.99 -16.11
C VAL A 20 2.44 -22.37 -17.49
N ARG A 21 2.43 -21.04 -17.59
CA ARG A 21 2.42 -20.36 -18.89
C ARG A 21 3.85 -20.23 -19.47
N PRO A 22 4.08 -20.72 -20.70
CA PRO A 22 5.42 -20.72 -21.32
C PRO A 22 5.97 -19.31 -21.64
N GLU A 23 5.12 -18.28 -21.53
CA GLU A 23 5.47 -16.88 -21.79
C GLU A 23 5.99 -16.17 -20.52
N VAL A 24 5.91 -16.84 -19.36
CA VAL A 24 6.44 -16.36 -18.08
C VAL A 24 7.89 -16.83 -17.94
N PRO A 25 8.86 -15.92 -17.71
CA PRO A 25 10.26 -16.33 -17.61
C PRO A 25 10.48 -17.25 -16.38
N PRO A 26 11.09 -18.45 -16.54
CA PRO A 26 11.31 -19.40 -15.44
C PRO A 26 12.34 -18.93 -14.41
N ASN A 27 12.93 -17.75 -14.60
CA ASN A 27 14.00 -17.21 -13.75
C ASN A 27 13.52 -16.08 -12.83
N VAL A 28 12.21 -15.82 -12.76
CA VAL A 28 11.67 -14.80 -11.86
C VAL A 28 11.57 -15.40 -10.46
N LYS A 29 12.24 -14.79 -9.48
CA LYS A 29 12.07 -15.17 -8.07
C LYS A 29 10.66 -14.78 -7.62
N ALA A 30 9.94 -15.71 -7.00
CA ALA A 30 8.72 -15.39 -6.27
C ALA A 30 9.01 -14.24 -5.28
N VAL A 31 8.05 -13.31 -5.11
CA VAL A 31 8.07 -12.44 -3.93
C VAL A 31 7.60 -13.30 -2.77
N ASP A 32 8.54 -14.05 -2.21
CA ASP A 32 8.38 -14.65 -0.90
C ASP A 32 8.60 -13.52 0.11
N HIS A 33 7.50 -12.98 0.61
CA HIS A 33 7.49 -12.50 1.98
C HIS A 33 7.89 -13.70 2.84
N GLU A 34 9.12 -13.76 3.37
CA GLU A 34 9.60 -14.91 4.15
C GLU A 34 8.88 -14.95 5.51
N LEU A 35 7.61 -15.37 5.50
CA LEU A 35 6.85 -15.61 6.70
C LEU A 35 7.32 -16.93 7.31
N THR A 36 8.00 -16.83 8.44
CA THR A 36 8.33 -18.00 9.25
C THR A 36 7.04 -18.70 9.66
N PRO A 37 6.94 -20.05 9.59
CA PRO A 37 5.71 -20.75 9.90
C PRO A 37 5.19 -20.43 11.32
N GLU A 38 3.97 -19.90 11.41
CA GLU A 38 3.30 -19.57 12.67
C GLU A 38 2.08 -20.49 12.92
N GLY A 39 1.81 -20.84 14.19
CA GLY A 39 0.72 -21.73 14.59
C GLY A 39 1.19 -23.10 15.13
N PRO A 40 0.26 -24.00 15.49
CA PRO A 40 0.60 -25.30 16.08
C PRO A 40 1.36 -26.19 15.09
N GLU A 41 2.39 -26.90 15.55
CA GLU A 41 3.26 -27.73 14.68
C GLU A 41 2.49 -28.81 13.92
N ASP A 42 1.50 -29.42 14.57
CA ASP A 42 0.62 -30.47 14.01
C ASP A 42 -0.63 -29.90 13.31
N GLY A 43 -0.73 -28.58 13.18
CA GLY A 43 -1.85 -27.92 12.49
C GLY A 43 -1.80 -28.11 10.97
N PRO A 44 -2.95 -28.08 10.27
CA PRO A 44 -2.98 -28.06 8.81
C PRO A 44 -2.15 -26.92 8.26
N ARG A 45 -1.27 -27.22 7.30
CA ARG A 45 -0.33 -26.26 6.71
C ARG A 45 -1.03 -25.43 5.66
N ILE A 46 -1.02 -24.12 5.81
CA ILE A 46 -1.63 -23.19 4.88
C ILE A 46 -0.55 -22.28 4.31
N GLY A 47 -0.34 -22.39 3.00
CA GLY A 47 0.51 -21.48 2.24
C GLY A 47 -0.33 -20.29 1.77
N LEU A 48 0.12 -19.06 2.04
CA LEU A 48 -0.58 -17.85 1.64
C LEU A 48 0.29 -16.99 0.71
N VAL A 49 -0.17 -16.80 -0.52
CA VAL A 49 0.45 -15.92 -1.52
C VAL A 49 -0.30 -14.60 -1.53
N THR A 50 0.40 -13.50 -1.29
CA THR A 50 -0.20 -12.16 -1.30
C THR A 50 0.26 -11.39 -2.53
N LEU A 51 -0.70 -10.96 -3.34
CA LEU A 51 -0.45 -10.11 -4.51
C LEU A 51 -1.09 -8.74 -4.32
N GLY A 52 -0.62 -7.75 -5.06
CA GLY A 52 -1.24 -6.43 -5.12
C GLY A 52 -0.56 -5.38 -4.25
N CYS A 53 -1.29 -4.80 -3.29
CA CYS A 53 -0.88 -3.60 -2.55
C CYS A 53 -0.87 -3.81 -1.03
N ASP A 54 -0.39 -2.82 -0.27
CA ASP A 54 -0.28 -2.87 1.20
C ASP A 54 -1.61 -3.18 1.90
N LYS A 55 -2.74 -2.82 1.26
CA LYS A 55 -4.08 -3.13 1.75
C LYS A 55 -4.40 -4.62 1.65
N ASN A 56 -3.86 -5.31 0.64
CA ASN A 56 -3.91 -6.77 0.55
C ASN A 56 -2.99 -7.41 1.60
N THR A 57 -1.82 -6.84 1.89
CA THR A 57 -0.90 -7.32 2.94
C THR A 57 -1.54 -7.27 4.33
N VAL A 58 -1.95 -6.07 4.79
CA VAL A 58 -3.34 -5.87 5.24
C VAL A 58 -4.20 -7.09 5.63
N ASP A 59 -5.05 -7.42 4.67
CA ASP A 59 -6.03 -8.48 4.70
C ASP A 59 -5.41 -9.87 4.91
N SER A 60 -4.27 -10.14 4.27
CA SER A 60 -3.50 -11.37 4.41
C SER A 60 -3.06 -11.65 5.83
N GLU A 61 -2.47 -10.68 6.49
CA GLU A 61 -1.99 -10.84 7.86
C GLU A 61 -3.13 -11.05 8.88
N ARG A 62 -4.30 -10.43 8.64
CA ARG A 62 -5.52 -10.66 9.43
C ARG A 62 -6.11 -12.05 9.17
N MET A 63 -6.12 -12.50 7.91
CA MET A 63 -6.52 -13.88 7.56
C MET A 63 -5.65 -14.91 8.26
N MET A 64 -4.32 -14.73 8.18
CA MET A 64 -3.35 -15.63 8.80
C MET A 64 -3.54 -15.70 10.31
N ALA A 65 -3.71 -14.56 10.98
CA ALA A 65 -4.01 -14.53 12.41
C ALA A 65 -5.31 -15.27 12.78
N ALA A 66 -6.36 -15.09 11.97
CA ALA A 66 -7.62 -15.82 12.14
C ALA A 66 -7.43 -17.34 11.97
N LEU A 67 -6.66 -17.77 10.99
CA LEU A 67 -6.37 -19.20 10.72
C LEU A 67 -5.54 -19.82 11.85
N VAL A 68 -4.50 -19.14 12.33
CA VAL A 68 -3.70 -19.57 13.49
C VAL A 68 -4.57 -19.73 14.73
N GLY A 69 -5.45 -18.75 15.00
CA GLY A 69 -6.42 -18.83 16.10
C GLY A 69 -7.40 -20.00 16.00
N HIS A 70 -7.51 -20.64 14.84
CA HIS A 70 -8.34 -21.82 14.59
C HIS A 70 -7.51 -23.09 14.32
N GLY A 71 -6.23 -23.10 14.71
CA GLY A 71 -5.41 -24.30 14.74
C GLY A 71 -4.70 -24.64 13.44
N ALA A 72 -4.68 -23.73 12.47
CA ALA A 72 -3.86 -23.89 11.27
C ALA A 72 -2.43 -23.39 11.49
N ARG A 73 -1.48 -23.94 10.72
CA ARG A 73 -0.10 -23.50 10.67
C ARG A 73 0.11 -22.74 9.35
N VAL A 74 0.38 -21.45 9.42
CA VAL A 74 0.44 -20.56 8.25
C VAL A 74 1.88 -20.21 7.89
N SER A 75 2.18 -20.12 6.60
CA SER A 75 3.47 -19.64 6.07
C SER A 75 3.28 -19.06 4.66
N SER A 76 4.32 -18.45 4.10
CA SER A 76 4.35 -18.10 2.66
C SER A 76 4.66 -19.30 1.77
N ALA A 77 5.28 -20.35 2.31
CA ALA A 77 5.62 -21.56 1.57
C ALA A 77 4.37 -22.27 1.03
N VAL A 78 4.29 -22.38 -0.29
CA VAL A 78 3.23 -23.11 -1.01
C VAL A 78 3.55 -24.60 -1.09
N GLU A 79 4.84 -24.94 -1.15
CA GLU A 79 5.30 -26.31 -1.25
C GLU A 79 5.05 -27.07 0.07
N GLY A 80 4.29 -28.18 -0.03
CA GLY A 80 3.91 -28.98 1.13
C GLY A 80 2.76 -28.40 1.96
N ALA A 81 2.14 -27.31 1.52
CA ALA A 81 0.91 -26.81 2.12
C ALA A 81 -0.26 -27.78 1.85
N ASP A 82 -1.12 -27.96 2.86
CA ASP A 82 -2.38 -28.69 2.71
C ASP A 82 -3.44 -27.83 1.99
N VAL A 83 -3.39 -26.51 2.19
CA VAL A 83 -4.24 -25.53 1.52
C VAL A 83 -3.38 -24.38 1.02
N VAL A 84 -3.61 -23.97 -0.22
CA VAL A 84 -2.98 -22.77 -0.79
C VAL A 84 -4.03 -21.68 -0.94
N ILE A 85 -3.77 -20.52 -0.34
CA ILE A 85 -4.64 -19.34 -0.43
C ILE A 85 -3.94 -18.27 -1.26
N ILE A 86 -4.58 -17.83 -2.34
CA ILE A 86 -4.08 -16.75 -3.21
C ILE A 86 -4.91 -15.49 -2.95
N ASN A 87 -4.30 -14.47 -2.33
CA ASN A 87 -4.92 -13.15 -2.18
C ASN A 87 -4.63 -12.28 -3.41
N THR A 88 -5.63 -12.19 -4.28
CA THR A 88 -5.54 -11.63 -5.63
C THR A 88 -5.64 -10.10 -5.69
N CYS A 89 -5.05 -9.52 -6.72
CA CYS A 89 -5.21 -8.13 -7.11
C CYS A 89 -6.11 -8.01 -8.34
N GLY A 90 -7.09 -7.09 -8.29
CA GLY A 90 -8.03 -6.84 -9.40
C GLY A 90 -7.82 -5.50 -10.10
N PHE A 91 -6.73 -4.80 -9.80
CA PHE A 91 -6.48 -3.42 -10.23
C PHE A 91 -5.21 -3.38 -11.09
N ILE A 92 -5.32 -2.88 -12.34
CA ILE A 92 -4.31 -2.91 -13.42
C ILE A 92 -4.20 -4.31 -14.07
N SER A 93 -4.12 -4.35 -15.40
CA SER A 93 -4.06 -5.59 -16.20
C SER A 93 -2.97 -6.55 -15.76
N ASP A 94 -1.73 -6.08 -15.63
CA ASP A 94 -0.58 -6.92 -15.25
C ASP A 94 -0.81 -7.63 -13.90
N ALA A 95 -1.41 -6.95 -12.92
CA ALA A 95 -1.69 -7.54 -11.60
C ALA A 95 -2.83 -8.58 -11.65
N LYS A 96 -3.79 -8.43 -12.58
CA LYS A 96 -4.83 -9.44 -12.84
C LYS A 96 -4.20 -10.68 -13.47
N GLU A 97 -3.34 -10.51 -14.47
CA GLU A 97 -2.64 -11.63 -15.11
C GLU A 97 -1.78 -12.40 -14.13
N GLN A 98 -1.04 -11.71 -13.26
CA GLN A 98 -0.28 -12.33 -12.16
C GLN A 98 -1.17 -13.11 -11.20
N SER A 99 -2.34 -12.57 -10.87
CA SER A 99 -3.29 -13.24 -9.98
C SER A 99 -3.85 -14.51 -10.60
N VAL A 100 -4.10 -14.52 -11.92
CA VAL A 100 -4.54 -15.71 -12.64
C VAL A 100 -3.42 -16.75 -12.70
N GLU A 101 -2.18 -16.36 -13.01
CA GLU A 101 -1.04 -17.29 -13.04
C GLU A 101 -0.84 -17.99 -11.70
N ALA A 102 -0.85 -17.22 -10.60
CA ALA A 102 -0.69 -17.75 -9.26
C ALA A 102 -1.79 -18.76 -8.87
N ILE A 103 -3.02 -18.52 -9.33
CA ILE A 103 -4.13 -19.47 -9.14
C ILE A 103 -3.86 -20.76 -9.93
N LEU A 104 -3.47 -20.65 -11.20
CA LEU A 104 -3.21 -21.81 -12.06
C LEU A 104 -2.06 -22.67 -11.55
N GLU A 105 -0.98 -22.06 -11.07
CA GLU A 105 0.14 -22.77 -10.44
C GLU A 105 -0.30 -23.50 -9.17
N ALA A 106 -1.12 -22.88 -8.32
CA ALA A 106 -1.68 -23.53 -7.14
C ALA A 106 -2.61 -24.71 -7.51
N CYS A 107 -3.43 -24.55 -8.56
CA CYS A 107 -4.27 -25.61 -9.10
C CYS A 107 -3.42 -26.78 -9.63
N HIS A 108 -2.31 -26.49 -10.31
CA HIS A 108 -1.40 -27.53 -10.78
C HIS A 108 -0.81 -28.35 -9.61
N LEU A 109 -0.40 -27.68 -8.52
CA LEU A 109 0.04 -28.38 -7.31
C LEU A 109 -1.05 -29.30 -6.71
N LYS A 110 -2.32 -28.91 -6.85
CA LYS A 110 -3.46 -29.73 -6.41
C LYS A 110 -3.64 -30.96 -7.31
N GLU A 111 -3.51 -30.79 -8.62
CA GLU A 111 -3.55 -31.90 -9.59
C GLU A 111 -2.44 -32.92 -9.36
N GLU A 112 -1.24 -32.46 -9.02
CA GLU A 112 -0.10 -33.30 -8.64
C GLU A 112 -0.27 -34.00 -7.26
N GLY A 113 -1.34 -33.67 -6.52
CA GLY A 113 -1.59 -34.17 -5.17
C GLY A 113 -0.66 -33.60 -4.10
N ARG A 114 0.01 -32.47 -4.39
CA ARG A 114 0.93 -31.78 -3.47
C ARG A 114 0.22 -30.82 -2.51
N THR A 115 -0.97 -30.35 -2.86
CA THR A 115 -1.91 -29.64 -1.98
C THR A 115 -3.30 -30.28 -2.06
N ARG A 116 -4.12 -30.11 -1.01
CA ARG A 116 -5.47 -30.68 -0.95
C ARG A 116 -6.53 -29.70 -1.46
N ALA A 117 -6.29 -28.40 -1.32
CA ALA A 117 -7.24 -27.37 -1.73
C ALA A 117 -6.57 -26.07 -2.15
N VAL A 118 -7.24 -25.35 -3.05
CA VAL A 118 -6.87 -24.01 -3.51
C VAL A 118 -8.02 -23.05 -3.21
N VAL A 119 -7.70 -21.92 -2.60
CA VAL A 119 -8.65 -20.85 -2.28
C VAL A 119 -8.18 -19.57 -2.93
N ALA A 120 -9.02 -18.96 -3.76
CA ALA A 120 -8.78 -17.63 -4.30
C ALA A 120 -9.59 -16.60 -3.51
N VAL A 121 -8.93 -15.55 -3.03
CA VAL A 121 -9.57 -14.44 -2.32
C VAL A 121 -9.15 -13.08 -2.88
N GLY A 122 -9.79 -12.00 -2.45
CA GLY A 122 -9.29 -10.64 -2.69
C GLY A 122 -10.03 -9.86 -3.78
N CYS A 123 -9.37 -8.81 -4.30
CA CYS A 123 -9.98 -7.81 -5.18
C CYS A 123 -10.47 -8.39 -6.51
N MET A 124 -9.70 -9.30 -7.12
CA MET A 124 -10.06 -9.88 -8.42
C MET A 124 -11.28 -10.76 -8.28
N VAL A 125 -11.29 -11.61 -7.25
CA VAL A 125 -12.42 -12.48 -6.93
C VAL A 125 -13.68 -11.69 -6.63
N GLN A 126 -13.58 -10.57 -5.91
CA GLN A 126 -14.74 -9.73 -5.61
C GLN A 126 -15.45 -9.20 -6.88
N ARG A 127 -14.71 -9.02 -7.97
CA ARG A 127 -15.20 -8.42 -9.21
C ARG A 127 -15.56 -9.45 -10.28
N TYR A 128 -14.80 -10.53 -10.38
CA TYR A 128 -14.87 -11.51 -11.46
C TYR A 128 -15.21 -12.92 -10.94
N LYS A 129 -15.95 -13.01 -9.81
CA LYS A 129 -16.21 -14.28 -9.12
C LYS A 129 -16.82 -15.32 -10.04
N GLU A 130 -17.86 -14.95 -10.77
CA GLU A 130 -18.62 -15.85 -11.64
C GLU A 130 -17.79 -16.32 -12.82
N GLU A 131 -17.01 -15.42 -13.43
CA GLU A 131 -16.14 -15.71 -14.56
C GLU A 131 -14.98 -16.63 -14.14
N LEU A 132 -14.29 -16.29 -13.05
CA LEU A 132 -13.20 -17.11 -12.50
C LEU A 132 -13.68 -18.52 -12.12
N ALA A 133 -14.88 -18.63 -11.52
CA ALA A 133 -15.45 -19.92 -11.16
C ALA A 133 -15.87 -20.76 -12.38
N ALA A 134 -16.20 -20.11 -13.51
CA ALA A 134 -16.52 -20.79 -14.76
C ALA A 134 -15.26 -21.25 -15.51
N GLU A 135 -14.22 -20.41 -15.53
CA GLU A 135 -12.97 -20.65 -16.28
C GLU A 135 -11.95 -21.51 -15.52
N ILE A 136 -11.93 -21.46 -14.17
CA ILE A 136 -11.01 -22.23 -13.32
C ILE A 136 -11.78 -23.01 -12.25
N PRO A 137 -12.59 -24.02 -12.65
CA PRO A 137 -13.40 -24.82 -11.73
C PRO A 137 -12.59 -25.69 -10.75
N GLU A 138 -11.26 -25.79 -10.94
CA GLU A 138 -10.33 -26.53 -10.10
C GLU A 138 -10.13 -25.88 -8.72
N VAL A 139 -10.41 -24.58 -8.59
CA VAL A 139 -10.35 -23.84 -7.32
C VAL A 139 -11.51 -24.26 -6.42
N ASP A 140 -11.23 -24.59 -5.16
CA ASP A 140 -12.23 -25.12 -4.23
C ASP A 140 -13.16 -24.03 -3.68
N LEU A 141 -12.64 -22.81 -3.54
CA LEU A 141 -13.35 -21.71 -2.91
C LEU A 141 -12.91 -20.35 -3.46
N PHE A 142 -13.89 -19.54 -3.82
CA PHE A 142 -13.74 -18.14 -4.21
C PHE A 142 -14.41 -17.23 -3.18
N LEU A 143 -13.64 -16.38 -2.50
CA LEU A 143 -14.17 -15.39 -1.56
C LEU A 143 -13.80 -13.96 -1.95
N GLY A 144 -14.81 -13.13 -2.17
CA GLY A 144 -14.60 -11.69 -2.30
C GLY A 144 -14.18 -11.05 -0.97
N LEU A 145 -13.69 -9.81 -1.03
CA LEU A 145 -13.28 -9.06 0.17
C LEU A 145 -14.41 -8.85 1.19
N THR A 146 -15.67 -8.80 0.75
CA THR A 146 -16.82 -8.70 1.68
C THR A 146 -17.18 -10.03 2.35
N GLU A 147 -16.64 -11.14 1.84
CA GLU A 147 -16.94 -12.49 2.31
C GLU A 147 -15.82 -13.06 3.21
N MET A 148 -14.74 -12.31 3.45
CA MET A 148 -13.55 -12.81 4.17
C MET A 148 -13.84 -13.45 5.53
N GLN A 149 -14.88 -12.99 6.22
CA GLN A 149 -15.35 -13.57 7.49
C GLN A 149 -15.82 -15.04 7.38
N SER A 150 -16.18 -15.52 6.18
CA SER A 150 -16.58 -16.92 5.94
C SER A 150 -15.40 -17.84 5.67
N LEU A 151 -14.17 -17.35 5.50
CA LEU A 151 -12.99 -18.17 5.19
C LEU A 151 -12.80 -19.32 6.19
N VAL A 152 -12.79 -19.02 7.48
CA VAL A 152 -12.63 -20.04 8.53
C VAL A 152 -13.82 -21.02 8.56
N PRO A 153 -15.10 -20.56 8.59
CA PRO A 153 -16.26 -21.46 8.46
C PRO A 153 -16.21 -22.41 7.25
N GLU A 154 -15.89 -21.90 6.06
CA GLU A 154 -15.83 -22.66 4.81
C GLU A 154 -14.73 -23.71 4.82
N LEU A 155 -13.53 -23.35 5.29
CA LEU A 155 -12.42 -24.29 5.43
C LEU A 155 -12.74 -25.38 6.45
N ARG A 156 -13.45 -25.05 7.53
CA ARG A 156 -13.88 -26.02 8.54
C ARG A 156 -14.90 -26.99 7.97
N GLU A 157 -15.93 -26.50 7.29
CA GLU A 157 -16.97 -27.33 6.68
C GLU A 157 -16.38 -28.35 5.68
N ARG A 158 -15.28 -27.97 5.02
CA ARG A 158 -14.54 -28.83 4.08
C ARG A 158 -13.53 -29.77 4.76
N GLY A 159 -13.41 -29.74 6.09
CA GLY A 159 -12.46 -30.57 6.84
C GLY A 159 -10.99 -30.23 6.55
N LEU A 160 -10.72 -28.97 6.18
CA LEU A 160 -9.38 -28.46 5.89
C LEU A 160 -8.72 -27.82 7.11
N ILE A 161 -9.51 -27.39 8.10
CA ILE A 161 -9.04 -26.94 9.43
C ILE A 161 -9.83 -27.63 10.55
N PRO A 162 -9.31 -27.68 11.80
CA PRO A 162 -9.98 -28.35 12.91
C PRO A 162 -11.37 -27.77 13.26
N ASP A 163 -12.27 -28.65 13.71
CA ASP A 163 -13.62 -28.29 14.18
C ASP A 163 -13.61 -27.49 15.49
N VAL A 164 -12.64 -27.77 16.36
CA VAL A 164 -12.46 -27.09 17.64
C VAL A 164 -11.45 -25.97 17.44
N PRO A 165 -11.76 -24.71 17.81
CA PRO A 165 -10.76 -23.66 17.80
C PRO A 165 -9.55 -24.08 18.65
N ALA A 166 -8.34 -23.65 18.27
CA ALA A 166 -7.18 -23.82 19.14
C ALA A 166 -7.55 -23.33 20.55
N GLY A 167 -7.07 -24.01 21.60
CA GLY A 167 -7.41 -23.72 23.00
C GLY A 167 -7.02 -22.32 23.51
N VAL A 168 -6.70 -21.40 22.61
CA VAL A 168 -6.43 -19.98 22.82
C VAL A 168 -7.76 -19.21 22.87
N PRO A 169 -8.12 -18.61 24.02
CA PRO A 169 -9.26 -17.72 24.14
C PRO A 169 -9.21 -16.60 23.10
N ASN A 170 -10.38 -16.15 22.61
CA ASN A 170 -10.45 -15.09 21.59
C ASN A 170 -9.70 -13.80 21.96
N MET A 171 -9.61 -13.46 23.25
CA MET A 171 -8.89 -12.28 23.74
C MET A 171 -7.36 -12.41 23.69
N GLU A 172 -6.85 -13.63 23.58
CA GLU A 172 -5.41 -13.94 23.54
C GLU A 172 -4.93 -14.21 22.10
N ARG A 173 -5.83 -14.14 21.12
CA ARG A 173 -5.48 -14.31 19.71
C ARG A 173 -4.85 -13.04 19.18
N SER A 174 -3.72 -13.19 18.48
CA SER A 174 -3.12 -12.11 17.71
C SER A 174 -4.12 -11.55 16.69
N LEU A 175 -4.08 -10.24 16.46
CA LEU A 175 -4.87 -9.59 15.42
C LEU A 175 -4.19 -9.68 14.04
N ARG A 176 -2.85 -9.86 14.03
CA ARG A 176 -2.02 -9.93 12.82
C ARG A 176 -0.95 -11.02 12.95
N VAL A 177 -0.61 -11.65 11.84
CA VAL A 177 0.66 -12.37 11.64
C VAL A 177 1.47 -11.54 10.65
N LEU A 178 2.52 -10.85 11.12
CA LEU A 178 3.31 -9.95 10.27
C LEU A 178 4.08 -10.74 9.22
N SER A 179 3.94 -10.34 7.96
CA SER A 179 4.60 -11.01 6.83
C SER A 179 5.62 -10.10 6.13
N THR A 180 6.07 -9.02 6.76
CA THR A 180 7.06 -8.12 6.17
C THR A 180 8.46 -8.46 6.62
N ASP A 181 9.43 -8.35 5.71
CA ASP A 181 10.87 -8.53 6.02
C ASP A 181 11.42 -7.41 6.91
N THR A 182 10.61 -6.37 7.13
CA THR A 182 10.89 -5.20 7.97
C THR A 182 9.87 -5.14 9.12
N PRO A 183 10.00 -5.99 10.16
CA PRO A 183 9.00 -6.11 11.22
C PRO A 183 8.84 -4.85 12.10
N HIS A 184 9.79 -3.91 12.01
CA HIS A 184 9.75 -2.60 12.67
C HIS A 184 8.88 -1.57 11.92
N THR A 185 8.28 -1.91 10.78
CA THR A 185 7.33 -1.06 10.07
C THR A 185 6.10 -1.88 9.70
N SER A 186 4.91 -1.28 9.84
CA SER A 186 3.66 -1.97 9.53
C SER A 186 2.61 -1.00 9.00
N HIS A 187 1.57 -1.57 8.39
CA HIS A 187 0.45 -0.85 7.83
C HIS A 187 -0.80 -1.02 8.70
N LEU A 188 -1.43 0.11 9.04
CA LEU A 188 -2.72 0.13 9.72
C LEU A 188 -3.82 0.54 8.73
N LYS A 189 -4.66 -0.41 8.33
CA LYS A 189 -5.80 -0.14 7.46
C LYS A 189 -6.99 0.38 8.28
N ILE A 190 -7.28 1.68 8.13
CA ILE A 190 -8.28 2.38 8.95
C ILE A 190 -9.69 2.38 8.37
N SER A 191 -9.83 2.15 7.06
CA SER A 191 -11.11 2.06 6.38
C SER A 191 -11.02 1.19 5.12
N GLU A 192 -12.17 0.80 4.60
CA GLU A 192 -12.31 -0.01 3.39
C GLU A 192 -13.26 0.66 2.39
N GLY A 193 -13.00 0.48 1.09
CA GLY A 193 -13.84 1.04 0.04
C GLY A 193 -13.68 2.55 -0.16
N CYS A 194 -14.42 3.11 -1.12
CA CYS A 194 -14.32 4.52 -1.48
C CYS A 194 -15.63 5.04 -2.08
N ASP A 195 -16.04 6.25 -1.71
CA ASP A 195 -17.26 6.90 -2.21
C ASP A 195 -17.01 7.84 -3.40
N HIS A 196 -15.74 8.04 -3.79
CA HIS A 196 -15.40 8.92 -4.90
C HIS A 196 -15.82 8.31 -6.24
N THR A 197 -16.26 9.15 -7.16
CA THR A 197 -16.74 8.76 -8.49
C THR A 197 -15.71 9.05 -9.59
N CYS A 198 -14.42 8.92 -9.26
CA CYS A 198 -13.32 9.17 -10.19
C CYS A 198 -13.50 8.34 -11.46
N ALA A 199 -13.36 8.97 -12.64
CA ALA A 199 -13.74 8.34 -13.90
C ALA A 199 -12.93 7.08 -14.24
N PHE A 200 -11.68 6.99 -13.76
CA PHE A 200 -10.75 5.88 -14.01
C PHE A 200 -10.77 4.78 -12.93
N CYS A 201 -11.45 5.00 -11.80
CA CYS A 201 -11.22 4.19 -10.61
C CYS A 201 -12.30 3.11 -10.45
N ALA A 202 -11.91 1.84 -10.50
CA ALA A 202 -12.80 0.70 -10.31
C ALA A 202 -12.92 0.23 -8.83
N ILE A 203 -12.31 0.94 -7.88
CA ILE A 203 -12.32 0.59 -6.45
C ILE A 203 -13.74 0.42 -5.87
N PRO A 204 -14.74 1.26 -6.18
CA PRO A 204 -16.09 1.05 -5.66
C PRO A 204 -16.69 -0.29 -6.05
N HIS A 205 -16.31 -0.85 -7.21
CA HIS A 205 -16.74 -2.18 -7.66
C HIS A 205 -15.98 -3.31 -6.97
N MET A 206 -14.71 -3.09 -6.60
CA MET A 206 -13.84 -4.11 -5.99
C MET A 206 -13.85 -4.15 -4.46
N ARG A 207 -14.11 -3.02 -3.80
CA ARG A 207 -13.98 -2.88 -2.33
C ARG A 207 -15.25 -2.31 -1.68
N GLY A 208 -16.21 -1.89 -2.52
CA GLY A 208 -17.48 -1.32 -2.09
C GLY A 208 -17.37 0.15 -1.67
N LEU A 209 -18.46 0.64 -1.09
CA LEU A 209 -18.54 1.99 -0.52
C LEU A 209 -17.68 2.12 0.75
N HIS A 210 -17.35 3.35 1.10
CA HIS A 210 -16.48 3.66 2.23
C HIS A 210 -17.06 3.16 3.57
N ARG A 211 -16.25 2.43 4.34
CA ARG A 211 -16.56 1.94 5.68
C ARG A 211 -15.36 2.15 6.60
N SER A 212 -15.53 2.94 7.65
CA SER A 212 -14.48 3.21 8.63
C SER A 212 -14.45 2.14 9.73
N ALA A 213 -13.26 1.72 10.14
CA ALA A 213 -13.10 0.83 11.30
C ALA A 213 -13.27 1.60 12.62
N PRO A 214 -13.77 0.98 13.71
CA PRO A 214 -13.88 1.62 15.01
C PRO A 214 -12.52 2.07 15.57
N VAL A 215 -12.47 3.24 16.21
CA VAL A 215 -11.23 3.81 16.77
C VAL A 215 -10.61 2.87 17.79
N GLU A 216 -11.42 2.26 18.66
CA GLU A 216 -10.96 1.39 19.73
C GLU A 216 -10.31 0.10 19.20
N GLU A 217 -10.77 -0.40 18.05
CA GLU A 217 -10.16 -1.55 17.39
C GLU A 217 -8.83 -1.18 16.75
N LEU A 218 -8.77 -0.02 16.09
CA LEU A 218 -7.54 0.48 15.47
C LEU A 218 -6.44 0.78 16.49
N VAL A 219 -6.80 1.37 17.64
CA VAL A 219 -5.86 1.60 18.75
C VAL A 219 -5.39 0.27 19.35
N ARG A 220 -6.28 -0.72 19.49
CA ARG A 220 -5.90 -2.06 19.97
C ARG A 220 -4.92 -2.75 19.01
N GLU A 221 -5.17 -2.68 17.71
CA GLU A 221 -4.27 -3.21 16.67
C GLU A 221 -2.92 -2.49 16.71
N ALA A 222 -2.90 -1.16 16.78
CA ALA A 222 -1.67 -0.39 16.89
C ALA A 222 -0.85 -0.73 18.16
N LEU A 223 -1.52 -0.92 19.30
CA LEU A 223 -0.90 -1.38 20.55
C LEU A 223 -0.27 -2.78 20.43
N GLU A 224 -0.88 -3.69 19.66
CA GLU A 224 -0.31 -5.00 19.40
C GLU A 224 0.92 -4.92 18.50
N LEU A 225 0.84 -4.13 17.43
CA LEU A 225 1.95 -3.85 16.53
C LEU A 225 3.14 -3.24 17.28
N GLU A 226 2.89 -2.28 18.18
CA GLU A 226 3.89 -1.72 19.08
C GLU A 226 4.58 -2.80 19.94
N ARG A 227 3.79 -3.70 20.57
CA ARG A 227 4.35 -4.81 21.38
C ARG A 227 5.23 -5.76 20.56
N ARG A 228 5.01 -5.84 19.24
CA ARG A 228 5.83 -6.61 18.30
C ARG A 228 7.08 -5.86 17.81
N GLY A 229 7.31 -4.63 18.27
CA GLY A 229 8.49 -3.84 17.93
C GLY A 229 8.31 -2.89 16.76
N VAL A 230 7.08 -2.67 16.28
CA VAL A 230 6.81 -1.68 15.23
C VAL A 230 7.21 -0.28 15.71
N ARG A 231 8.01 0.40 14.88
CA ARG A 231 8.55 1.74 15.07
C ARG A 231 7.94 2.77 14.13
N GLU A 232 7.44 2.33 12.97
CA GLU A 232 6.70 3.16 12.02
C GLU A 232 5.35 2.52 11.68
N LEU A 233 4.27 3.29 11.84
CA LEU A 233 2.93 2.89 11.49
C LEU A 233 2.40 3.70 10.30
N ASN A 234 2.24 3.01 9.18
CA ASN A 234 1.75 3.58 7.94
C ASN A 234 0.22 3.51 7.92
N VAL A 235 -0.43 4.66 8.09
CA VAL A 235 -1.90 4.78 8.13
C VAL A 235 -2.42 4.82 6.71
N ILE A 236 -3.20 3.79 6.34
CA ILE A 236 -3.63 3.57 4.97
C ILE A 236 -5.14 3.35 4.85
N SER A 237 -5.70 3.79 3.73
CA SER A 237 -6.97 3.33 3.17
C SER A 237 -7.06 3.72 1.69
N GLN A 238 -8.23 3.61 1.05
CA GLN A 238 -8.43 4.11 -0.32
C GLN A 238 -8.50 5.65 -0.35
N ASP A 239 -9.04 6.26 0.69
CA ASP A 239 -8.96 7.69 0.99
C ASP A 239 -8.94 7.88 2.51
N THR A 240 -7.74 8.15 3.03
CA THR A 240 -7.50 8.28 4.48
C THR A 240 -8.22 9.50 5.04
N THR A 241 -8.38 10.57 4.24
CA THR A 241 -9.08 11.80 4.65
C THR A 241 -10.59 11.63 4.82
N TRP A 242 -11.14 10.51 4.33
CA TRP A 242 -12.57 10.22 4.39
C TRP A 242 -12.99 9.47 5.66
N TYR A 243 -12.05 9.10 6.53
CA TYR A 243 -12.32 8.38 7.77
C TYR A 243 -13.39 9.08 8.63
N GLY A 244 -14.34 8.30 9.13
CA GLY A 244 -15.42 8.73 10.01
C GLY A 244 -16.62 9.41 9.32
N ARG A 245 -16.52 9.76 8.03
CA ARG A 245 -17.61 10.46 7.32
C ARG A 245 -18.83 9.56 7.08
N ASP A 246 -18.63 8.26 6.88
CA ASP A 246 -19.68 7.25 6.80
C ASP A 246 -20.43 7.10 8.15
N LEU A 247 -19.68 7.11 9.26
CA LEU A 247 -20.25 7.10 10.61
C LEU A 247 -21.08 8.37 10.87
N ARG A 248 -20.55 9.54 10.48
CA ARG A 248 -21.24 10.83 10.59
C ARG A 248 -22.56 10.83 9.81
N ARG A 249 -22.55 10.32 8.57
CA ARG A 249 -23.74 10.21 7.73
C ARG A 249 -24.80 9.30 8.37
N THR A 250 -24.37 8.17 8.92
CA THR A 250 -25.24 7.24 9.67
C THR A 250 -25.85 7.92 10.88
N ALA A 251 -25.04 8.57 11.72
CA ALA A 251 -25.51 9.28 12.91
C ALA A 251 -26.51 10.41 12.58
N VAL A 252 -26.29 11.15 11.47
CA VAL A 252 -27.23 12.18 11.00
C VAL A 252 -28.55 11.57 10.55
N ARG A 253 -28.50 10.46 9.80
CA ARG A 253 -29.70 9.76 9.35
C ARG A 253 -30.51 9.23 10.54
N ASP A 254 -29.83 8.63 11.52
CA ASP A 254 -30.47 8.00 12.67
C ASP A 254 -31.07 9.02 13.65
N ALA A 255 -30.49 10.23 13.75
CA ALA A 255 -31.06 11.33 14.53
C ALA A 255 -32.35 11.91 13.93
N GLY A 256 -32.57 11.73 12.63
CA GLY A 256 -33.73 12.23 11.91
C GLY A 256 -33.78 13.76 11.78
N PRO A 257 -34.81 14.30 11.09
CA PRO A 257 -34.95 15.74 10.88
C PRO A 257 -35.08 16.51 12.20
N GLY A 258 -34.19 17.46 12.45
CA GLY A 258 -34.19 18.27 13.67
C GLY A 258 -33.55 17.60 14.90
N GLY A 259 -33.09 16.34 14.78
CA GLY A 259 -32.31 15.67 15.81
C GLY A 259 -30.86 16.14 15.85
N THR A 260 -30.22 16.03 17.01
CA THR A 260 -28.77 16.25 17.14
C THR A 260 -28.04 14.92 16.92
N PRO A 261 -27.23 14.78 15.85
CA PRO A 261 -26.48 13.56 15.59
C PRO A 261 -25.50 13.26 16.73
N ALA A 262 -25.30 11.98 17.03
CA ALA A 262 -24.24 11.57 17.92
C ALA A 262 -22.87 12.07 17.39
N PRO A 263 -21.93 12.44 18.28
CA PRO A 263 -20.56 12.74 17.86
C PRO A 263 -19.95 11.48 17.27
N THR A 264 -19.22 11.65 16.16
CA THR A 264 -18.54 10.56 15.46
C THR A 264 -17.10 11.00 15.20
N PRO A 265 -16.10 10.15 15.51
CA PRO A 265 -14.71 10.51 15.32
C PRO A 265 -14.39 10.70 13.84
N LEU A 266 -13.56 11.71 13.54
CA LEU A 266 -12.96 11.94 12.22
C LEU A 266 -11.47 11.58 12.26
N LEU A 267 -10.78 11.75 11.13
CA LEU A 267 -9.35 11.41 11.03
C LEU A 267 -8.49 12.07 12.14
N PRO A 268 -8.61 13.38 12.45
CA PRO A 268 -7.83 13.97 13.55
C PRO A 268 -8.08 13.30 14.91
N ASP A 269 -9.33 12.89 15.19
CA ASP A 269 -9.68 12.20 16.44
C ASP A 269 -9.04 10.82 16.51
N LEU A 270 -9.04 10.07 15.40
CA LEU A 270 -8.35 8.78 15.31
C LEU A 270 -6.84 8.95 15.51
N LEU A 271 -6.21 9.93 14.86
CA LEU A 271 -4.78 10.17 14.98
C LEU A 271 -4.41 10.51 16.43
N ARG A 272 -5.16 11.40 17.09
CA ARG A 272 -4.99 11.69 18.52
C ARG A 272 -5.14 10.44 19.38
N ALA A 273 -6.16 9.61 19.14
CA ALA A 273 -6.36 8.37 19.88
C ALA A 273 -5.20 7.37 19.69
N LEU A 274 -4.62 7.28 18.48
CA LEU A 274 -3.44 6.46 18.21
C LEU A 274 -2.20 6.99 18.95
N LEU A 275 -1.98 8.31 18.91
CA LEU A 275 -0.87 8.99 19.58
C LEU A 275 -0.95 8.85 21.10
N ASP A 276 -2.13 9.03 21.68
CA ASP A 276 -2.38 8.89 23.12
C ASP A 276 -2.30 7.42 23.56
N GLY A 277 -2.76 6.52 22.70
CA GLY A 277 -2.89 5.09 23.01
C GLY A 277 -1.61 4.27 22.83
N THR A 278 -0.59 4.79 22.16
CA THR A 278 0.66 4.06 21.86
C THR A 278 1.88 4.98 21.94
N SER A 279 3.08 4.42 21.97
CA SER A 279 4.38 5.12 21.95
C SER A 279 5.19 4.92 20.66
N ILE A 280 4.55 4.43 19.58
CA ILE A 280 5.17 4.27 18.26
C ILE A 280 5.78 5.61 17.81
N PRO A 281 7.08 5.67 17.49
CA PRO A 281 7.74 6.93 17.13
C PRO A 281 7.18 7.61 15.89
N TRP A 282 6.87 6.86 14.83
CA TRP A 282 6.51 7.43 13.52
C TRP A 282 5.13 6.96 13.06
N TYR A 283 4.31 7.91 12.61
CA TYR A 283 3.09 7.65 11.85
C TYR A 283 3.17 8.37 10.52
N ARG A 284 2.87 7.65 9.45
CA ARG A 284 2.91 8.18 8.08
C ARG A 284 1.53 8.08 7.45
N LEU A 285 1.07 9.13 6.80
CA LEU A 285 -0.25 9.18 6.19
C LEU A 285 -0.16 9.00 4.68
N PHE A 286 -0.90 8.03 4.14
CA PHE A 286 -0.98 7.78 2.70
C PHE A 286 -2.35 8.06 2.12
N TYR A 287 -2.45 8.16 0.79
CA TYR A 287 -3.72 8.21 0.06
C TYR A 287 -4.62 9.36 0.53
N MET A 288 -4.01 10.55 0.66
CA MET A 288 -4.65 11.75 1.17
C MET A 288 -5.36 12.48 0.04
N TYR A 289 -6.68 12.29 -0.09
CA TYR A 289 -7.43 13.00 -1.12
C TYR A 289 -7.36 14.52 -0.86
N PRO A 290 -6.90 15.35 -1.82
CA PRO A 290 -6.59 16.76 -1.56
C PRO A 290 -7.74 17.53 -0.91
N SER A 291 -8.97 17.39 -1.44
CA SER A 291 -10.15 18.07 -0.88
C SER A 291 -10.53 17.68 0.56
N GLY A 292 -10.05 16.55 1.07
CA GLY A 292 -10.32 16.08 2.42
C GLY A 292 -9.33 16.57 3.48
N ILE A 293 -8.23 17.23 3.08
CA ILE A 293 -7.25 17.79 4.01
C ILE A 293 -7.82 19.07 4.65
N THR A 294 -8.13 19.00 5.95
CA THR A 294 -8.72 20.10 6.73
C THR A 294 -7.66 20.93 7.46
N PRO A 295 -7.95 22.21 7.82
CA PRO A 295 -7.03 23.01 8.62
C PRO A 295 -6.64 22.35 9.95
N GLU A 296 -7.60 21.71 10.63
CA GLU A 296 -7.36 20.98 11.87
C GLU A 296 -6.34 19.84 11.68
N LEU A 297 -6.42 19.10 10.57
CA LEU A 297 -5.45 18.05 10.27
C LEU A 297 -4.05 18.64 10.02
N VAL A 298 -3.97 19.78 9.32
CA VAL A 298 -2.70 20.47 9.07
C VAL A 298 -2.08 20.98 10.37
N GLU A 299 -2.88 21.56 11.27
CA GLU A 299 -2.42 21.98 12.60
C GLU A 299 -1.92 20.79 13.43
N LEU A 300 -2.61 19.65 13.38
CA LEU A 300 -2.19 18.44 14.07
C LEU A 300 -0.86 17.91 13.51
N LEU A 301 -0.71 17.82 12.19
CA LEU A 301 0.55 17.42 11.53
C LEU A 301 1.71 18.36 11.86
N ALA A 302 1.46 19.67 11.95
CA ALA A 302 2.48 20.66 12.25
C ALA A 302 2.93 20.64 13.72
N SER A 303 2.06 20.22 14.64
CA SER A 303 2.31 20.29 16.09
C SER A 303 2.77 18.97 16.71
N GLU A 304 2.49 17.84 16.07
CA GLU A 304 2.85 16.51 16.59
C GLU A 304 4.07 15.92 15.88
N PRO A 305 5.24 15.83 16.53
CA PRO A 305 6.48 15.32 15.92
C PRO A 305 6.43 13.84 15.53
N ARG A 306 5.54 13.04 16.12
CA ARG A 306 5.36 11.62 15.75
C ARG A 306 4.59 11.44 14.45
N LEU A 307 3.79 12.44 14.04
CA LEU A 307 3.20 12.47 12.71
C LEU A 307 4.23 13.01 11.74
N LEU A 308 4.73 12.15 10.84
CA LEU A 308 5.81 12.54 9.96
C LEU A 308 5.38 13.68 9.03
N PRO A 309 6.31 14.61 8.70
CA PRO A 309 6.06 15.67 7.73
C PRO A 309 6.08 15.10 6.31
N TYR A 310 5.17 14.17 6.03
CA TYR A 310 5.04 13.46 4.78
C TYR A 310 3.56 13.28 4.45
N LEU A 311 3.15 13.66 3.25
CA LEU A 311 1.80 13.46 2.76
C LEU A 311 1.82 12.93 1.32
N ASP A 312 1.22 11.77 1.12
CA ASP A 312 0.90 11.25 -0.22
C ASP A 312 -0.46 11.79 -0.67
N MET A 313 -0.43 12.85 -1.48
CA MET A 313 -1.59 13.60 -1.96
C MET A 313 -1.73 13.48 -3.49
N PRO A 314 -2.40 12.43 -4.01
CA PRO A 314 -2.49 12.19 -5.44
C PRO A 314 -3.42 13.20 -6.15
N ILE A 315 -2.86 13.99 -7.08
CA ILE A 315 -3.59 14.98 -7.88
C ILE A 315 -4.15 14.42 -9.18
N GLN A 316 -3.60 13.31 -9.66
CA GLN A 316 -3.97 12.58 -10.88
C GLN A 316 -3.64 13.28 -12.20
N HIS A 317 -3.78 14.61 -12.29
CA HIS A 317 -3.33 15.38 -13.46
C HIS A 317 -3.15 16.87 -13.11
N GLY A 318 -2.42 17.62 -13.94
CA GLY A 318 -2.19 19.06 -13.74
C GLY A 318 -3.08 20.01 -14.57
N SER A 319 -3.79 19.51 -15.58
CA SER A 319 -4.75 20.31 -16.37
C SER A 319 -6.18 20.32 -15.78
N ASP A 320 -6.80 21.50 -15.72
CA ASP A 320 -8.17 21.69 -15.22
C ASP A 320 -9.23 20.97 -16.06
N SER A 321 -9.10 20.97 -17.39
CA SER A 321 -10.01 20.26 -18.29
C SER A 321 -9.86 18.75 -18.15
N MET A 322 -8.64 18.27 -17.95
CA MET A 322 -8.39 16.86 -17.70
C MET A 322 -8.93 16.41 -16.34
N LEU A 323 -8.65 17.16 -15.27
CA LEU A 323 -9.18 16.89 -13.93
C LEU A 323 -10.72 16.84 -13.93
N LYS A 324 -11.37 17.72 -14.70
CA LYS A 324 -12.83 17.67 -14.89
C LYS A 324 -13.28 16.36 -15.56
N ARG A 325 -12.60 15.88 -16.61
CA ARG A 325 -12.90 14.60 -17.27
C ARG A 325 -12.67 13.40 -16.37
N MET A 326 -11.59 13.43 -15.58
CA MET A 326 -11.29 12.46 -14.53
C MET A 326 -12.28 12.49 -13.34
N ARG A 327 -13.24 13.44 -13.34
CA ARG A 327 -14.20 13.70 -12.25
C ARG A 327 -13.52 14.06 -10.93
N ARG A 328 -12.40 14.78 -11.02
CA ARG A 328 -11.70 15.36 -9.88
C ARG A 328 -12.24 16.75 -9.54
N PRO A 329 -12.44 17.08 -8.26
CA PRO A 329 -12.87 18.40 -7.82
C PRO A 329 -11.71 19.43 -7.84
N GLU A 330 -10.46 18.97 -7.81
CA GLU A 330 -9.28 19.85 -7.79
C GLU A 330 -9.06 20.57 -9.13
N ARG A 331 -8.40 21.74 -9.05
CA ARG A 331 -7.99 22.58 -10.18
C ARG A 331 -6.60 23.14 -9.87
N GLN A 332 -5.86 23.61 -10.86
CA GLN A 332 -4.50 24.10 -10.64
C GLN A 332 -4.44 25.16 -9.53
N ALA A 333 -5.37 26.12 -9.54
CA ALA A 333 -5.44 27.16 -8.50
C ALA A 333 -5.63 26.59 -7.10
N THR A 334 -6.48 25.56 -6.94
CA THR A 334 -6.73 24.94 -5.62
C THR A 334 -5.62 23.99 -5.20
N ILE A 335 -4.91 23.37 -6.16
CA ILE A 335 -3.69 22.59 -5.89
C ILE A 335 -2.59 23.53 -5.37
N ARG A 336 -2.32 24.64 -6.08
CA ARG A 336 -1.33 25.64 -5.68
C ARG A 336 -1.62 26.21 -4.29
N ASP A 337 -2.85 26.66 -4.04
CA ASP A 337 -3.27 27.19 -2.73
C ASP A 337 -3.04 26.16 -1.62
N ARG A 338 -3.46 24.91 -1.83
CA ARG A 338 -3.34 23.85 -0.84
C ARG A 338 -1.89 23.49 -0.55
N VAL A 339 -1.06 23.33 -1.58
CA VAL A 339 0.37 23.05 -1.41
C VAL A 339 1.06 24.22 -0.70
N GLY A 340 0.75 25.45 -1.08
CA GLY A 340 1.29 26.64 -0.42
C GLY A 340 0.98 26.66 1.07
N ARG A 341 -0.28 26.44 1.46
CA ARG A 341 -0.70 26.39 2.87
C ARG A 341 -0.07 25.24 3.64
N LEU A 342 0.09 24.07 3.00
CA LEU A 342 0.73 22.91 3.61
C LEU A 342 2.21 23.18 3.91
N ARG A 343 2.95 23.75 2.95
CA ARG A 343 4.36 24.10 3.12
C ARG A 343 4.59 25.25 4.10
N GLU A 344 3.65 26.21 4.15
CA GLU A 344 3.69 27.29 5.14
C GLU A 344 3.54 26.74 6.57
N ALA A 345 2.61 25.81 6.77
CA ALA A 345 2.37 25.21 8.08
C ALA A 345 3.42 24.16 8.48
N ILE A 346 3.98 23.44 7.50
CA ILE A 346 4.92 22.33 7.71
C ILE A 346 6.13 22.56 6.78
N PRO A 347 7.14 23.33 7.22
CA PRO A 347 8.27 23.72 6.35
C PRO A 347 9.12 22.56 5.83
N GLU A 348 9.18 21.43 6.56
CA GLU A 348 9.94 20.23 6.18
C GLU A 348 9.08 19.18 5.46
N LEU A 349 7.90 19.57 4.97
CA LEU A 349 6.95 18.67 4.36
C LEU A 349 7.47 18.06 3.06
N VAL A 350 7.49 16.74 3.00
CA VAL A 350 7.61 15.97 1.76
C VAL A 350 6.22 15.70 1.20
N LEU A 351 5.90 16.31 0.06
CA LEU A 351 4.69 16.04 -0.69
C LEU A 351 4.99 15.01 -1.78
N ARG A 352 4.40 13.83 -1.61
CA ARG A 352 4.28 12.85 -2.68
C ARG A 352 2.97 13.07 -3.41
N THR A 353 3.01 12.97 -4.73
CA THR A 353 1.79 12.91 -5.53
C THR A 353 1.85 11.79 -6.55
N THR A 354 0.71 11.54 -7.19
CA THR A 354 0.58 10.57 -8.27
C THR A 354 -0.19 11.20 -9.41
N VAL A 355 0.28 10.96 -10.63
CA VAL A 355 -0.31 11.45 -11.88
C VAL A 355 -0.53 10.31 -12.86
N ILE A 356 -1.52 10.48 -13.75
CA ILE A 356 -1.86 9.56 -14.81
C ILE A 356 -1.63 10.28 -16.14
N VAL A 357 -0.81 9.69 -17.02
CA VAL A 357 -0.56 10.20 -18.37
C VAL A 357 -1.35 9.42 -19.42
N GLY A 358 -1.74 10.10 -20.48
CA GLY A 358 -2.49 9.55 -21.61
C GLY A 358 -3.86 9.01 -21.25
N PHE A 359 -4.55 9.70 -20.34
CA PHE A 359 -5.98 9.53 -20.11
C PHE A 359 -6.75 9.79 -21.43
N PRO A 360 -7.96 9.21 -21.63
CA PRO A 360 -8.72 9.43 -22.85
C PRO A 360 -8.88 10.91 -23.22
N ASP A 361 -8.63 11.21 -24.49
CA ASP A 361 -8.61 12.54 -25.10
C ASP A 361 -7.54 13.51 -24.52
N GLU A 362 -6.49 13.04 -23.86
CA GLU A 362 -5.41 13.91 -23.37
C GLU A 362 -4.64 14.57 -24.51
N THR A 363 -4.69 15.90 -24.57
CA THR A 363 -3.99 16.70 -25.59
C THR A 363 -2.59 17.11 -25.15
N ASP A 364 -1.71 17.44 -26.11
CA ASP A 364 -0.35 17.91 -25.81
C ASP A 364 -0.34 19.19 -24.96
N ARG A 365 -1.33 20.08 -25.16
CA ARG A 365 -1.49 21.28 -24.33
C ARG A 365 -1.75 20.92 -22.87
N GLU A 366 -2.62 19.96 -22.62
CA GLU A 366 -2.97 19.56 -21.25
C GLU A 366 -1.82 18.80 -20.58
N PHE A 367 -1.07 18.03 -21.36
CA PHE A 367 0.18 17.41 -20.90
C PHE A 367 1.22 18.49 -20.54
N GLU A 368 1.40 19.53 -21.35
CA GLU A 368 2.31 20.64 -21.02
C GLU A 368 1.84 21.41 -19.78
N GLU A 369 0.53 21.66 -19.63
CA GLU A 369 -0.05 22.25 -18.41
C GLU A 369 0.29 21.43 -17.14
N MET A 370 0.39 20.10 -17.27
CA MET A 370 0.82 19.24 -16.17
C MET A 370 2.32 19.38 -15.89
N LEU A 371 3.18 19.42 -16.92
CA LEU A 371 4.61 19.65 -16.74
C LEU A 371 4.89 21.02 -16.10
N ASP A 372 4.19 22.06 -16.55
CA ASP A 372 4.29 23.40 -15.97
C ASP A 372 3.89 23.42 -14.48
N LEU A 373 2.81 22.72 -14.12
CA LEU A 373 2.42 22.59 -12.72
C LEU A 373 3.51 21.89 -11.90
N LEU A 374 4.14 20.83 -12.43
CA LEU A 374 5.23 20.14 -11.73
C LEU A 374 6.47 21.03 -11.57
N ARG A 375 6.85 21.80 -12.60
CA ARG A 375 7.96 22.78 -12.54
C ARG A 375 7.73 23.86 -11.50
N GLU A 376 6.49 24.32 -11.35
CA GLU A 376 6.13 25.38 -10.42
C GLU A 376 5.98 24.86 -8.98
N VAL A 377 5.20 23.80 -8.81
CA VAL A 377 4.88 23.25 -7.49
C VAL A 377 6.07 22.48 -6.92
N ARG A 378 6.88 21.85 -7.78
CA ARG A 378 8.10 21.11 -7.39
C ARG A 378 7.84 20.11 -6.27
N PHE A 379 6.90 19.19 -6.50
CA PHE A 379 6.64 18.10 -5.56
C PHE A 379 7.94 17.31 -5.31
N GLU A 380 8.18 16.98 -4.03
CA GLU A 380 9.37 16.24 -3.64
C GLU A 380 9.36 14.84 -4.26
N ARG A 381 8.18 14.23 -4.42
CA ARG A 381 8.00 12.91 -5.04
C ARG A 381 6.81 12.89 -5.99
N VAL A 382 6.98 12.32 -7.17
CA VAL A 382 5.87 12.06 -8.11
C VAL A 382 5.97 10.63 -8.62
N GLY A 383 4.90 9.86 -8.39
CA GLY A 383 4.65 8.64 -9.16
C GLY A 383 3.85 8.97 -10.41
N ALA A 384 4.24 8.44 -11.57
CA ALA A 384 3.49 8.60 -12.80
C ALA A 384 3.16 7.25 -13.41
N PHE A 385 1.93 7.10 -13.90
CA PHE A 385 1.45 5.87 -14.49
C PHE A 385 0.77 6.15 -15.83
N PRO A 386 0.99 5.32 -16.86
CA PRO A 386 0.17 5.38 -18.05
C PRO A 386 -1.27 4.99 -17.69
N TYR A 387 -2.25 5.65 -18.31
CA TYR A 387 -3.65 5.28 -18.13
C TYR A 387 -3.88 3.82 -18.53
N SER A 388 -4.33 3.02 -17.57
CA SER A 388 -4.77 1.64 -17.77
C SER A 388 -6.29 1.59 -17.85
N LEU A 389 -6.81 0.92 -18.89
CA LEU A 389 -8.23 0.78 -19.10
C LEU A 389 -8.81 -0.21 -18.09
N GLU A 390 -9.80 0.22 -17.33
CA GLU A 390 -10.51 -0.61 -16.36
C GLU A 390 -11.99 -0.75 -16.74
N GLU A 391 -12.43 -1.97 -17.05
CA GLU A 391 -13.82 -2.21 -17.48
C GLU A 391 -14.83 -1.72 -16.44
N GLY A 392 -16.02 -1.30 -16.88
CA GLY A 392 -17.05 -0.79 -15.98
C GLY A 392 -16.75 0.58 -15.37
N THR A 393 -15.59 1.19 -15.65
CA THR A 393 -15.32 2.58 -15.27
C THR A 393 -15.83 3.54 -16.34
N PRO A 394 -16.28 4.76 -15.97
CA PRO A 394 -16.67 5.77 -16.95
C PRO A 394 -15.60 6.09 -18.00
N ALA A 395 -14.32 5.99 -17.65
CA ALA A 395 -13.21 6.27 -18.57
C ALA A 395 -12.98 5.16 -19.59
N ALA A 396 -13.41 3.92 -19.32
CA ALA A 396 -13.33 2.83 -20.30
C ALA A 396 -14.34 2.95 -21.43
N GLU A 397 -15.44 3.69 -21.22
CA GLU A 397 -16.46 3.97 -22.23
C GLU A 397 -16.16 5.24 -23.05
N MET A 398 -15.08 5.97 -22.71
CA MET A 398 -14.69 7.18 -23.44
C MET A 398 -14.07 6.84 -24.79
N GLU A 399 -14.27 7.73 -25.77
CA GLU A 399 -13.50 7.69 -27.01
C GLU A 399 -12.11 8.33 -26.80
N GLY A 400 -11.25 8.25 -27.82
CA GLY A 400 -9.96 8.96 -27.79
C GLY A 400 -8.91 8.37 -26.87
N HIS A 401 -8.90 7.04 -26.67
CA HIS A 401 -7.79 6.36 -26.01
C HIS A 401 -6.49 6.56 -26.81
N LEU A 402 -5.47 7.07 -26.14
CA LEU A 402 -4.13 7.21 -26.72
C LEU A 402 -3.46 5.85 -26.89
N SER A 403 -2.55 5.78 -27.86
CA SER A 403 -1.73 4.58 -28.06
C SER A 403 -0.77 4.36 -26.89
N GLU A 404 -0.38 3.10 -26.66
CA GLU A 404 0.64 2.78 -25.64
C GLU A 404 1.98 3.47 -25.91
N GLY A 405 2.32 3.76 -27.19
CA GLY A 405 3.50 4.54 -27.54
C GLY A 405 3.43 5.97 -27.00
N GLU A 406 2.34 6.69 -27.29
CA GLU A 406 2.15 8.07 -26.80
C GLU A 406 2.14 8.15 -25.26
N LYS A 407 1.50 7.18 -24.60
CA LYS A 407 1.51 7.09 -23.13
C LYS A 407 2.92 6.93 -22.57
N ARG A 408 3.74 6.06 -23.18
CA ARG A 408 5.13 5.81 -22.76
C ARG A 408 6.03 7.01 -23.02
N ASP A 409 5.84 7.70 -24.15
CA ASP A 409 6.60 8.91 -24.48
C ASP A 409 6.30 10.01 -23.45
N ARG A 410 5.02 10.25 -23.14
CA ARG A 410 4.60 11.20 -22.10
C ARG A 410 5.12 10.82 -20.71
N LEU A 411 5.05 9.53 -20.36
CA LEU A 411 5.61 9.03 -19.10
C LEU A 411 7.10 9.34 -19.00
N THR A 412 7.87 9.09 -20.07
CA THR A 412 9.32 9.31 -20.11
C THR A 412 9.64 10.79 -19.90
N VAL A 413 9.00 11.68 -20.66
CA VAL A 413 9.19 13.13 -20.54
C VAL A 413 8.87 13.63 -19.13
N LEU A 414 7.77 13.18 -18.54
CA LEU A 414 7.38 13.58 -17.19
C LEU A 414 8.36 13.07 -16.13
N MET A 415 8.78 11.80 -16.23
CA MET A 415 9.71 11.21 -15.29
C MET A 415 11.12 11.80 -15.39
N ASP A 416 11.56 12.22 -16.57
CA ASP A 416 12.83 12.95 -16.74
C ASP A 416 12.77 14.31 -16.03
N LEU A 417 11.70 15.09 -16.22
CA LEU A 417 11.48 16.35 -15.49
C LEU A 417 11.46 16.11 -13.97
N GLN A 418 10.72 15.09 -13.50
CA GLN A 418 10.64 14.82 -12.07
C GLN A 418 11.99 14.37 -11.50
N ARG A 419 12.82 13.65 -12.27
CA ARG A 419 14.15 13.23 -11.84
C ARG A 419 15.02 14.43 -11.48
N GLU A 420 14.99 15.47 -12.31
CA GLU A 420 15.71 16.73 -12.05
C GLU A 420 15.22 17.40 -10.78
N ILE A 421 13.89 17.54 -10.62
CA ILE A 421 13.29 18.14 -9.41
C ILE A 421 13.67 17.33 -8.15
N SER A 422 13.60 16.00 -8.22
CA SER A 422 13.88 15.11 -7.08
C SER A 422 15.35 15.19 -6.65
N PHE A 423 16.27 15.23 -7.64
CA PHE A 423 17.69 15.42 -7.38
C PHE A 423 17.97 16.75 -6.69
N GLU A 424 17.44 17.87 -7.21
CA GLU A 424 17.64 19.20 -6.59
C GLU A 424 17.09 19.28 -5.16
N GLN A 425 15.96 18.61 -4.88
CA GLN A 425 15.38 18.54 -3.54
C GLN A 425 16.24 17.70 -2.59
N ASN A 426 16.75 16.56 -3.05
CA ASN A 426 17.66 15.73 -2.25
C ASN A 426 19.00 16.42 -2.00
N GLU A 427 19.56 17.11 -2.99
CA GLU A 427 20.81 17.86 -2.87
C GLU A 427 20.71 18.96 -1.79
N ALA A 428 19.55 19.60 -1.67
CA ALA A 428 19.28 20.60 -0.63
C ALA A 428 19.28 20.03 0.82
N LEU A 429 19.30 18.70 0.97
CA LEU A 429 19.41 18.01 2.27
C LEU A 429 20.87 17.76 2.68
N ILE A 430 21.84 17.90 1.77
CA ILE A 430 23.26 17.69 2.09
C ILE A 430 23.70 18.65 3.21
N GLY A 431 24.41 18.11 4.20
CA GLY A 431 24.84 18.81 5.42
C GLY A 431 23.75 18.93 6.50
N ARG A 432 22.53 18.44 6.27
CA ARG A 432 21.49 18.39 7.30
C ARG A 432 21.58 17.11 8.12
N THR A 433 21.23 17.23 9.39
CA THR A 433 21.01 16.07 10.27
C THR A 433 19.59 15.54 10.08
N GLN A 434 19.47 14.22 9.94
CA GLN A 434 18.19 13.52 9.81
C GLN A 434 18.13 12.33 10.77
N ARG A 435 16.93 12.06 11.31
CA ARG A 435 16.65 10.86 12.09
C ARG A 435 16.29 9.72 11.13
N VAL A 436 17.09 8.68 11.05
CA VAL A 436 16.88 7.56 10.11
C VAL A 436 16.45 6.30 10.84
N LEU A 437 15.41 5.65 10.34
CA LEU A 437 15.00 4.29 10.73
C LEU A 437 15.73 3.28 9.86
N ILE A 438 16.50 2.37 10.46
CA ILE A 438 17.29 1.36 9.75
C ILE A 438 16.39 0.20 9.36
N ASP A 439 16.36 -0.14 8.07
CA ASP A 439 15.53 -1.23 7.54
C ASP A 439 16.30 -2.52 7.35
N ARG A 440 17.53 -2.45 6.84
CA ARG A 440 18.37 -3.63 6.65
C ARG A 440 19.85 -3.31 6.78
N ARG A 441 20.63 -4.32 7.14
CA ARG A 441 22.09 -4.32 6.91
C ARG A 441 22.33 -4.75 5.47
N THR A 442 23.41 -4.23 4.88
CA THR A 442 23.80 -4.62 3.52
C THR A 442 25.29 -4.95 3.51
N ASP A 443 25.61 -6.06 2.84
CA ASP A 443 26.98 -6.45 2.49
C ASP A 443 27.15 -6.43 0.95
N ASP A 444 26.14 -5.91 0.22
CA ASP A 444 26.07 -5.94 -1.24
C ASP A 444 27.15 -5.04 -1.88
N ASP A 445 27.57 -3.99 -1.17
CA ASP A 445 28.59 -3.04 -1.57
C ASP A 445 29.47 -2.72 -0.35
N ALA A 446 30.79 -2.81 -0.51
CA ALA A 446 31.74 -2.56 0.57
C ALA A 446 31.71 -1.10 1.09
N GLU A 447 31.08 -0.18 0.36
CA GLU A 447 30.93 1.22 0.75
C GLU A 447 29.80 1.45 1.77
N TYR A 448 28.76 0.62 1.77
CA TYR A 448 27.56 0.81 2.59
C TYR A 448 27.43 -0.31 3.62
N VAL A 449 27.03 0.04 4.85
CA VAL A 449 26.86 -0.93 5.94
C VAL A 449 25.39 -1.22 6.27
N ALA A 450 24.50 -0.28 5.91
CA ALA A 450 23.07 -0.40 6.15
C ALA A 450 22.27 0.48 5.20
N GLU A 451 20.98 0.18 5.09
CA GLU A 451 19.98 1.01 4.43
C GLU A 451 18.88 1.35 5.43
N GLY A 452 18.39 2.58 5.35
CA GLY A 452 17.28 3.05 6.15
C GLY A 452 16.51 4.17 5.46
N ARG A 453 15.57 4.77 6.18
CA ARG A 453 14.70 5.83 5.66
C ARG A 453 14.65 7.04 6.58
N THR A 454 14.68 8.23 5.98
CA THR A 454 14.39 9.49 6.67
C THR A 454 12.89 9.66 6.90
N PRO A 455 12.45 10.68 7.68
CA PRO A 455 11.04 11.06 7.78
C PRO A 455 10.38 11.32 6.42
N GLY A 456 11.16 11.70 5.41
CA GLY A 456 10.71 11.98 4.05
C GLY A 456 10.67 10.77 3.09
N GLN A 457 11.06 9.57 3.54
CA GLN A 457 11.13 8.38 2.69
C GLN A 457 10.17 7.28 3.18
N ALA A 458 9.15 6.95 2.39
CA ALA A 458 8.28 5.81 2.63
C ALA A 458 8.93 4.47 2.22
N LEU A 459 8.55 3.37 2.87
CA LEU A 459 9.00 2.04 2.49
C LEU A 459 8.49 1.66 1.08
N ASP A 460 9.31 0.97 0.29
CA ASP A 460 9.02 0.38 -1.04
C ASP A 460 8.60 1.31 -2.18
N VAL A 461 8.12 2.53 -1.88
CA VAL A 461 7.57 3.47 -2.86
C VAL A 461 8.46 4.69 -3.11
N ASP A 462 9.39 4.93 -2.21
CA ASP A 462 10.34 6.04 -2.25
C ASP A 462 11.79 5.53 -2.40
N GLY A 463 12.73 6.44 -2.25
CA GLY A 463 14.16 6.14 -2.27
C GLY A 463 14.63 5.80 -0.86
N ILE A 464 15.86 5.31 -0.77
CA ILE A 464 16.47 4.89 0.50
C ILE A 464 17.58 5.83 0.92
N THR A 465 17.98 5.76 2.18
CA THR A 465 19.19 6.39 2.70
C THR A 465 20.23 5.31 2.96
N ARG A 466 21.32 5.33 2.19
CA ARG A 466 22.46 4.44 2.37
C ARG A 466 23.39 4.98 3.43
N ILE A 467 23.73 4.13 4.40
CA ILE A 467 24.59 4.50 5.52
C ILE A 467 26.03 4.11 5.20
N VAL A 468 26.91 5.11 5.15
CA VAL A 468 28.35 4.92 4.95
C VAL A 468 29.10 4.81 6.27
N GLU A 469 30.25 4.15 6.20
CA GLU A 469 31.19 3.88 7.30
C GLU A 469 30.66 2.89 8.36
N ALA A 470 31.50 1.90 8.68
CA ALA A 470 31.32 1.10 9.88
C ALA A 470 31.57 2.00 11.09
N ALA A 471 30.52 2.32 11.84
CA ALA A 471 30.70 2.50 13.27
C ALA A 471 31.36 1.21 13.83
N ASP A 472 32.13 1.32 14.91
CA ASP A 472 32.66 0.13 15.60
C ASP A 472 31.53 -0.86 16.01
N ASP A 473 30.27 -0.39 15.99
CA ASP A 473 29.03 -1.15 16.10
C ASP A 473 28.05 -0.78 14.95
N PRO A 474 27.81 -1.66 13.95
CA PRO A 474 26.94 -1.35 12.82
C PRO A 474 25.46 -1.25 13.24
N PRO A 475 24.68 -0.32 12.65
CA PRO A 475 23.28 -0.13 13.02
C PRO A 475 22.44 -1.40 12.88
N THR A 476 21.47 -1.59 13.77
CA THR A 476 20.56 -2.75 13.76
C THR A 476 19.23 -2.43 13.08
N PRO A 477 18.61 -3.36 12.33
CA PRO A 477 17.26 -3.15 11.80
C PRO A 477 16.25 -2.79 12.90
N GLY A 478 15.42 -1.78 12.65
CA GLY A 478 14.49 -1.19 13.60
C GLY A 478 15.09 -0.17 14.55
N GLU A 479 16.40 0.06 14.50
CA GLU A 479 17.05 1.15 15.24
C GLU A 479 16.79 2.50 14.57
N MET A 480 16.66 3.55 15.38
CA MET A 480 16.61 4.93 14.90
C MET A 480 17.88 5.67 15.30
N ILE A 481 18.62 6.16 14.31
CA ILE A 481 19.91 6.85 14.49
C ILE A 481 19.89 8.24 13.89
N ASP A 482 20.73 9.14 14.40
CA ASP A 482 20.92 10.47 13.83
C ASP A 482 22.10 10.41 12.84
N VAL A 483 21.87 10.89 11.62
CA VAL A 483 22.85 10.85 10.53
C VAL A 483 22.99 12.24 9.91
N GLU A 484 24.16 12.55 9.39
CA GLU A 484 24.39 13.70 8.52
C GLU A 484 24.31 13.24 7.06
N ILE A 485 23.48 13.90 6.24
CA ILE A 485 23.44 13.63 4.80
C ILE A 485 24.71 14.20 4.18
N VAL A 486 25.50 13.36 3.51
CA VAL A 486 26.81 13.74 2.94
C VAL A 486 26.80 13.82 1.42
N ASP A 487 25.89 13.10 0.78
CA ASP A 487 25.71 13.12 -0.67
C ASP A 487 24.26 12.70 -1.03
N ALA A 488 23.86 12.95 -2.27
CA ALA A 488 22.53 12.71 -2.77
C ALA A 488 22.56 12.18 -4.21
N LEU A 489 21.66 11.24 -4.49
CA LEU A 489 21.34 10.77 -5.83
C LEU A 489 19.91 11.22 -6.19
N GLU A 490 19.44 10.86 -7.38
CA GLU A 490 18.16 11.35 -7.90
C GLU A 490 16.97 10.95 -7.00
N TYR A 491 17.06 9.80 -6.33
CA TYR A 491 16.03 9.31 -5.40
C TYR A 491 16.59 8.93 -4.02
N ASP A 492 17.85 8.50 -3.96
CA ASP A 492 18.50 7.99 -2.76
C ASP A 492 19.35 9.08 -2.09
N LEU A 493 19.58 8.92 -0.78
CA LEU A 493 20.51 9.73 -0.01
C LEU A 493 21.68 8.88 0.45
N ILE A 494 22.81 9.52 0.70
CA ILE A 494 23.99 8.90 1.32
C ILE A 494 24.26 9.67 2.60
N ALA A 495 24.38 8.95 3.72
CA ALA A 495 24.47 9.56 5.03
C ALA A 495 25.52 8.88 5.91
N ARG A 496 26.16 9.67 6.76
CA ARG A 496 27.12 9.19 7.76
C ARG A 496 26.50 9.27 9.16
N PRO A 497 26.63 8.23 10.01
CA PRO A 497 26.21 8.30 11.40
C PRO A 497 26.93 9.41 12.17
N ILE A 498 26.19 10.18 12.97
CA ILE A 498 26.78 11.17 13.87
C ILE A 498 27.25 10.43 15.12
N ARG A 499 28.58 10.34 15.32
CA ARG A 499 29.16 9.74 16.53
C ARG A 499 28.76 10.57 17.76
N ARG A 500 28.19 9.92 18.76
CA ARG A 500 27.91 10.54 20.08
C ARG A 500 29.16 10.65 20.94
#